data_AF-A0A392V4U1-F1
#
_entry.id   AF-A0A392V4U1-F1
#
_cell.length_a   1.000
_cell.length_b   1.000
_cell.length_c   1.000
_cell.angle_alpha   90.00
_cell.angle_beta   90.00
_cell.angle_gamma   90.00
#
_symmetry.space_group_name_H-M   'P 1'
#
loop_
_entity.id
_entity.type
_entity.pdbx_description
1 polymer ?
#
loop_
_entity_poly.entity_id
_entity_poly.type
_entity_poly.pdbx_seq_one_letter_code
_entity_poly.pdbx_strand_id
1 'polypeptide(L)' 'MGTTDPYVLNGLTPEESWGLLKKITFGDDTIRVNRSLESIGKKIAKKCCGVPLAIRTLGGLLQ' A
#
# COMPACT_ATOMS: atom_id res chain seq x y z
N MET A 1 -1.70 -36.78 8.67
CA MET A 1 -0.79 -36.16 7.69
C MET A 1 -1.63 -35.22 6.85
N GLY A 2 -1.72 -33.94 7.23
CA GLY A 2 -2.57 -32.97 6.53
C GLY A 2 -1.82 -32.37 5.36
N THR A 3 -2.24 -32.67 4.14
CA THR A 3 -1.80 -31.93 2.96
C THR A 3 -2.68 -30.70 2.83
N THR A 4 -2.27 -29.60 3.45
CA THR A 4 -2.84 -28.29 3.12
C THR A 4 -2.27 -27.88 1.78
N ASP A 5 -3.12 -27.85 0.74
CA ASP A 5 -2.76 -27.28 -0.55
C ASP A 5 -2.24 -25.84 -0.35
N PRO A 6 -1.13 -25.46 -1.01
CA PRO A 6 -0.57 -24.13 -0.86
C PRO A 6 -1.55 -23.07 -1.37
N TYR A 7 -1.86 -22.07 -0.53
CA TYR A 7 -2.67 -20.93 -0.92
C TYR A 7 -1.80 -19.87 -1.58
N VAL A 8 -2.05 -19.57 -2.86
CA VAL A 8 -1.32 -18.53 -3.59
C VAL A 8 -1.84 -17.15 -3.21
N LEU A 9 -1.00 -16.35 -2.56
CA LEU A 9 -1.31 -14.96 -2.24
C LEU A 9 -1.02 -14.08 -3.46
N ASN A 10 -2.05 -13.38 -3.94
CA ASN A 10 -1.91 -12.38 -4.99
C ASN A 10 -1.43 -11.04 -4.41
N GLY A 11 -0.79 -10.24 -5.25
CA GLY A 11 -0.45 -8.86 -4.91
C GLY A 11 -1.69 -7.98 -4.74
N LEU A 12 -1.53 -6.88 -4.03
CA LEU A 12 -2.57 -5.86 -3.84
C LEU A 12 -2.90 -5.17 -5.17
N THR A 13 -4.17 -4.83 -5.36
CA THR A 13 -4.57 -3.92 -6.44
C THR A 13 -3.98 -2.52 -6.24
N PRO A 14 -3.89 -1.68 -7.30
CA PRO A 14 -3.42 -0.29 -7.15
C PRO A 14 -4.21 0.52 -6.11
N GLU A 15 -5.52 0.26 -6.01
CA GLU A 15 -6.43 0.92 -5.08
C GLU A 15 -6.16 0.49 -3.63
N GLU A 16 -6.01 -0.82 -3.39
CA GLU A 16 -5.64 -1.37 -2.08
C GLU A 16 -4.22 -0.93 -1.68
N SER A 17 -3.30 -0.89 -2.65
CA SER A 17 -1.93 -0.44 -2.44
C SER A 17 -1.88 1.03 -1.99
N TRP A 18 -2.73 1.88 -2.59
CA TRP A 18 -2.87 3.27 -2.18
C TRP A 18 -3.51 3.39 -0.80
N GLY A 19 -4.54 2.61 -0.51
CA GLY A 19 -5.16 2.57 0.82
C GLY A 19 -4.18 2.18 1.93
N LEU A 20 -3.37 1.15 1.67
CA LEU A 20 -2.31 0.71 2.58
C LEU A 20 -1.26 1.80 2.77
N LEU A 21 -0.77 2.41 1.69
CA LEU A 21 0.21 3.50 1.75
C LEU A 21 -0.34 4.67 2.57
N LYS A 22 -1.56 5.12 2.28
CA LYS A 22 -2.23 6.23 2.97
C LYS A 22 -2.32 5.99 4.47
N LYS A 23 -2.65 4.76 4.87
CA LYS A 23 -2.72 4.36 6.29
C LYS A 23 -1.34 4.40 6.97
N ILE A 24 -0.29 3.99 6.28
CA ILE A 24 1.08 3.99 6.83
C ILE A 24 1.62 5.42 6.96
N THR A 25 1.43 6.26 5.95
CA THR A 25 2.03 7.61 5.91
C THR A 25 1.26 8.65 6.70
N PHE A 26 -0.08 8.58 6.70
CA PHE A 26 -0.94 9.61 7.29
C PHE A 26 -1.67 9.15 8.55
N GLY A 27 -1.53 7.88 8.95
CA GLY A 27 -2.20 7.33 10.12
C GLY A 27 -3.73 7.44 10.04
N ASP A 28 -4.38 7.74 11.16
CA ASP A 28 -5.83 8.03 11.25
C ASP A 28 -6.20 9.39 10.65
N ASP A 29 -5.23 10.30 10.48
CA ASP A 29 -5.38 11.66 9.94
C ASP A 29 -5.48 11.69 8.40
N THR A 30 -6.15 10.70 7.82
CA THR A 30 -6.37 10.57 6.37
C THR A 30 -7.18 11.73 5.76
N ILE A 31 -7.82 12.55 6.61
CA ILE A 31 -8.67 13.68 6.23
C ILE A 31 -7.85 14.84 5.63
N ARG A 32 -6.55 14.97 5.95
CA ARG A 32 -5.70 16.08 5.49
C ARG A 32 -4.85 15.77 4.26
N VAL A 33 -5.08 14.65 3.57
CA VAL A 33 -4.32 14.33 2.35
C VAL A 33 -4.68 15.31 1.24
N ASN A 34 -3.78 16.25 0.95
CA ASN A 34 -3.92 17.19 -0.15
C ASN A 34 -4.02 16.43 -1.51
N ARG A 35 -4.83 16.92 -2.47
CA ARG A 35 -4.96 16.28 -3.80
C ARG A 35 -3.63 16.03 -4.50
N SER A 36 -2.64 16.90 -4.28
CA SER A 36 -1.30 16.72 -4.84
C SER A 36 -0.60 15.48 -4.25
N LEU A 37 -0.66 15.32 -2.92
CA LEU A 37 -0.11 14.15 -2.22
C LEU A 37 -0.84 12.86 -2.59
N GLU A 38 -2.15 12.92 -2.83
CA GLU A 38 -2.89 11.76 -3.30
C GLU A 38 -2.42 11.31 -4.69
N SER A 39 -2.20 12.24 -5.63
CA SER A 39 -1.71 11.91 -6.97
C SER A 39 -0.31 11.29 -6.92
N ILE A 40 0.58 11.85 -6.09
CA ILE A 40 1.94 11.33 -5.88
C ILE A 40 1.89 9.94 -5.24
N GLY A 41 1.12 9.80 -4.17
CA GLY A 41 0.99 8.54 -3.43
C GLY A 41 0.39 7.41 -4.28
N LYS A 42 -0.60 7.70 -5.13
CA LYS A 42 -1.12 6.73 -6.13
C LYS A 42 -0.05 6.29 -7.12
N LYS A 43 0.81 7.21 -7.60
CA LYS A 43 1.93 6.85 -8.49
C LYS A 43 2.95 5.96 -7.77
N ILE A 44 3.24 6.23 -6.50
CA ILE A 44 4.14 5.43 -5.66
C ILE A 44 3.55 4.03 -5.44
N ALA A 45 2.28 3.96 -5.05
CA ALA A 45 1.56 2.70 -4.87
C ALA A 45 1.55 1.85 -6.16
N LYS A 46 1.35 2.47 -7.32
CA LYS A 46 1.42 1.79 -8.62
C LYS A 46 2.80 1.22 -8.93
N LYS A 47 3.88 1.93 -8.55
CA LYS A 47 5.27 1.43 -8.70
C LYS A 47 5.61 0.27 -7.76
N CYS A 48 4.83 0.06 -6.69
CA CYS A 48 5.04 -1.05 -5.76
C CYS A 48 4.50 -2.39 -6.28
N CYS A 49 3.84 -2.42 -7.44
CA CYS A 49 3.32 -3.64 -8.08
C CYS A 49 2.50 -4.54 -7.15
N GLY A 50 1.76 -3.96 -6.19
CA GLY A 50 0.96 -4.72 -5.24
C GLY A 50 1.75 -5.44 -4.15
N VAL A 51 3.05 -5.19 -4.00
CA VAL A 51 3.90 -5.81 -2.97
C VAL A 51 3.72 -5.07 -1.64
N PRO A 52 3.08 -5.68 -0.62
CA PRO A 52 2.79 -4.99 0.65
C PRO A 52 4.06 -4.51 1.36
N LEU A 53 5.15 -5.27 1.24
CA LEU A 53 6.43 -4.94 1.86
C LEU A 53 7.05 -3.67 1.26
N ALA A 54 7.00 -3.51 -0.07
CA ALA A 54 7.51 -2.31 -0.73
C ALA A 54 6.72 -1.06 -0.32
N ILE A 55 5.39 -1.19 -0.24
CA ILE A 55 4.49 -0.11 0.20
C ILE A 55 4.82 0.31 1.63
N ARG A 56 5.04 -0.66 2.53
CA ARG A 56 5.41 -0.39 3.92
C ARG A 56 6.75 0.32 4.05
N THR A 57 7.76 -0.09 3.28
CA THR A 57 9.07 0.58 3.29
C THR A 57 8.95 2.01 2.79
N LEU A 58 8.29 2.24 1.64
CA LEU A 58 8.12 3.59 1.10
C LEU A 58 7.23 4.46 1.97
N GLY A 59 6.17 3.91 2.56
CA GLY A 59 5.32 4.62 3.51
C GLY A 59 6.08 5.05 4.75
N GLY A 60 6.93 4.18 5.30
CA GLY A 60 7.77 4.52 6.45
C GLY A 60 8.81 5.62 6.14
N LEU A 61 9.24 5.76 4.88
CA LEU A 61 10.13 6.85 4.45
C LEU A 61 9.40 8.18 4.21
N LEU A 62 8.09 8.14 4.00
CA LEU A 62 7.23 9.30 3.74
C LEU A 62 6.52 9.82 5.00
N GLN A 63 6.69 9.13 6.14
CA GLN A 63 6.19 9.52 7.46
C GLN A 63 6.98 10.70 8.03
#